data_AF-A0A398AGI1-F1
#
_entry.id   AF-A0A398AGI1-F1
#
_cell.length_a   1.000
_cell.length_b   1.000
_cell.length_c   1.000
_cell.angle_alpha   90.00
_cell.angle_beta   90.00
_cell.angle_gamma   90.00
#
_symmetry.space_group_name_H-M   'P 1'
#
loop_
_entity.id
_entity.type
_entity.pdbx_description
1 polymer ?
#
loop_
_entity_poly.entity_id
_entity_poly.type
_entity_poly.pdbx_seq_one_letter_code
_entity_poly.pdbx_strand_id
1 'polypeptide(L)'
;MSGKNDAAKTGKIAVWWDMKDCPVPEGIDDHRVRPSIEGAFKEQGYSGPVSITAYGDQKQTPEHVLRALSSTGVAVVHIGSESTCAVMYLDMVKWREDNPPPATMMIITNQMLDVFNWDLARLQQRTSYNIFLAYSIRPVAALFVYTRKEWLWEKLLHGTTSTSVDTAGELSTVFHCEFCSLDCQSVKSFKKHLSTKKHAIEEVLNPQPTQLISVTKRWGKNYAATPEYATAKIHVSWDMSECPIPDGYDARRVRPSLEGAFKELGYSGPVSITAFGDHKQTPERHLHALSSTGIDVAHALPEFIYSRMFDDLKQWRDNNPTPTTMMIISDGAEILLGGSLARLKQLKKYNLFWAYSFRPWKMSVMLTSAEWLWDSLLAVSETKRHVLRKCSGSSESVVESTGMFYCKMCFSKRKRLDKFVKHLSSKKHISEVSILSLSLSLCDQYIFV
;
A
#
# COMPACT_ATOMS: atom_id res chain seq x y z
N MET A 1 -6.16 18.37 12.53
CA MET A 1 -6.68 17.40 11.54
C MET A 1 -8.12 17.67 11.10
N SER A 2 -8.98 18.38 11.86
CA SER A 2 -10.38 18.63 11.44
C SER A 2 -10.49 19.52 10.18
N GLY A 3 -9.77 20.65 10.11
CA GLY A 3 -9.88 21.57 8.96
C GLY A 3 -9.49 20.99 7.57
N LYS A 4 -8.63 19.97 7.49
CA LYS A 4 -8.31 19.30 6.21
C LYS A 4 -9.42 18.34 5.76
N ASN A 5 -10.15 17.74 6.69
CA ASN A 5 -11.30 16.89 6.36
C ASN A 5 -12.49 17.75 5.94
N ASP A 6 -12.66 18.93 6.53
CA ASP A 6 -13.75 19.85 6.19
C ASP A 6 -13.57 20.43 4.78
N ALA A 7 -12.33 20.79 4.39
CA ALA A 7 -12.02 21.21 3.02
C ALA A 7 -12.22 20.09 1.97
N ALA A 8 -11.91 18.84 2.32
CA ALA A 8 -12.11 17.71 1.41
C ALA A 8 -13.60 17.38 1.19
N LYS A 9 -14.45 17.67 2.20
CA LYS A 9 -15.89 17.43 2.15
C LYS A 9 -16.62 18.44 1.27
N THR A 10 -16.11 19.65 1.14
CA THR A 10 -16.67 20.69 0.26
C THR A 10 -15.92 20.83 -1.07
N GLY A 11 -14.78 20.16 -1.23
CA GLY A 11 -13.96 20.17 -2.44
C GLY A 11 -14.52 19.31 -3.58
N LYS A 12 -13.95 19.46 -4.78
CA LYS A 12 -14.38 18.74 -6.00
C LYS A 12 -14.33 17.23 -5.81
N ILE A 13 -15.37 16.56 -6.34
CA ILE A 13 -15.51 15.11 -6.35
C ILE A 13 -15.53 14.65 -7.80
N ALA A 14 -14.57 13.82 -8.19
CA ALA A 14 -14.53 13.21 -9.52
C ALA A 14 -14.90 11.72 -9.44
N VAL A 15 -15.77 11.29 -10.34
CA VAL A 15 -16.30 9.93 -10.42
C VAL A 15 -16.01 9.36 -11.81
N TRP A 16 -15.30 8.24 -11.85
CA TRP A 16 -15.05 7.46 -13.06
C TRP A 16 -15.84 6.17 -13.00
N TRP A 17 -16.68 5.96 -14.00
CA TRP A 17 -17.60 4.84 -14.04
C TRP A 17 -17.38 3.94 -15.24
N ASP A 18 -17.01 2.69 -14.99
CA ASP A 18 -16.97 1.62 -15.98
C ASP A 18 -18.39 1.05 -16.17
N MET A 19 -19.04 1.40 -17.29
CA MET A 19 -20.41 0.93 -17.60
C MET A 19 -20.47 -0.56 -17.97
N LYS A 20 -19.35 -1.16 -18.38
CA LYS A 20 -19.28 -2.58 -18.74
C LYS A 20 -19.26 -3.44 -17.48
N ASP A 21 -18.43 -3.07 -16.51
CA ASP A 21 -18.32 -3.77 -15.24
C ASP A 21 -19.50 -3.51 -14.30
N CYS A 22 -19.97 -2.26 -14.29
CA CYS A 22 -21.03 -1.79 -13.41
C CYS A 22 -22.19 -1.21 -14.23
N PRO A 23 -22.88 -2.01 -15.07
CA PRO A 23 -24.05 -1.52 -15.80
C PRO A 23 -25.15 -1.14 -14.82
N VAL A 24 -26.06 -0.25 -15.23
CA VAL A 24 -27.30 -0.01 -14.47
C VAL A 24 -28.11 -1.31 -14.47
N PRO A 25 -28.45 -1.87 -13.29
CA PRO A 25 -29.24 -3.10 -13.21
C PRO A 25 -30.61 -2.96 -13.87
N GLU A 26 -31.11 -4.07 -14.41
CA GLU A 26 -32.44 -4.12 -15.02
C GLU A 26 -33.53 -3.68 -14.04
N GLY A 27 -34.48 -2.86 -14.53
CA GLY A 27 -35.58 -2.32 -13.72
C GLY A 27 -35.23 -1.07 -12.91
N ILE A 28 -33.98 -0.58 -12.94
CA ILE A 28 -33.60 0.71 -12.37
C ILE A 28 -33.59 1.78 -13.47
N ASP A 29 -34.24 2.91 -13.21
CA ASP A 29 -34.21 4.07 -14.10
C ASP A 29 -32.81 4.70 -14.15
N ASP A 30 -32.23 4.80 -15.34
CA ASP A 30 -30.91 5.38 -15.61
C ASP A 30 -30.77 6.82 -15.08
N HIS A 31 -31.88 7.59 -14.97
CA HIS A 31 -31.87 8.94 -14.39
C HIS A 31 -31.47 8.94 -12.91
N ARG A 32 -31.49 7.79 -12.23
CA ARG A 32 -31.11 7.68 -10.82
C ARG A 32 -29.60 7.69 -10.58
N VAL A 33 -28.78 7.45 -11.60
CA VAL A 33 -27.32 7.30 -11.43
C VAL A 33 -26.70 8.50 -10.70
N ARG A 34 -26.85 9.72 -11.24
CA ARG A 34 -26.29 10.92 -10.60
C ARG A 34 -26.93 11.20 -9.23
N PRO A 35 -28.28 11.30 -9.11
CA PRO A 35 -28.91 11.61 -7.82
C PRO A 35 -28.55 10.64 -6.71
N SER A 36 -28.41 9.34 -7.01
CA SER A 36 -28.02 8.32 -6.03
C SER A 36 -26.55 8.44 -5.62
N ILE A 37 -25.63 8.75 -6.55
CA ILE A 37 -24.22 9.01 -6.24
C ILE A 37 -24.08 10.25 -5.35
N GLU A 38 -24.73 11.35 -5.72
CA GLU A 38 -24.73 12.59 -4.95
C GLU A 38 -25.36 12.42 -3.56
N GLY A 39 -26.48 11.69 -3.49
CA GLY A 39 -27.11 11.32 -2.22
C GLY A 39 -26.19 10.51 -1.32
N ALA A 40 -25.50 9.50 -1.87
CA ALA A 40 -24.53 8.70 -1.14
C ALA A 40 -23.35 9.54 -0.60
N PHE A 41 -22.84 10.50 -1.36
CA PHE A 41 -21.82 11.43 -0.87
C PHE A 41 -22.34 12.32 0.26
N LYS A 42 -23.56 12.85 0.12
CA LYS A 42 -24.21 13.70 1.13
C LYS A 42 -24.40 12.96 2.46
N GLU A 43 -24.78 11.68 2.43
CA GLU A 43 -24.85 10.83 3.62
C GLU A 43 -23.50 10.64 4.30
N GLN A 44 -22.40 10.63 3.54
CA GLN A 44 -21.03 10.61 4.09
C GLN A 44 -20.55 12.01 4.53
N GLY A 45 -21.40 13.04 4.41
CA GLY A 45 -21.11 14.42 4.77
C GLY A 45 -20.26 15.17 3.74
N TYR A 46 -20.27 14.74 2.48
CA TYR A 46 -19.62 15.44 1.37
C TYR A 46 -20.66 16.24 0.59
N SER A 47 -20.35 17.50 0.31
CA SER A 47 -21.25 18.46 -0.34
C SER A 47 -20.56 19.24 -1.46
N GLY A 48 -19.35 18.81 -1.87
CA GLY A 48 -18.65 19.43 -2.98
C GLY A 48 -19.25 19.06 -4.35
N PRO A 49 -18.89 19.80 -5.41
CA PRO A 49 -19.43 19.56 -6.75
C PRO A 49 -18.97 18.20 -7.30
N VAL A 50 -19.92 17.45 -7.87
CA VAL A 50 -19.70 16.09 -8.38
C VAL A 50 -19.63 16.08 -9.91
N SER A 51 -18.47 15.69 -10.45
CA SER A 51 -18.26 15.41 -11.88
C SER A 51 -18.28 13.90 -12.11
N ILE A 52 -19.18 13.41 -12.97
CA ILE A 52 -19.36 11.98 -13.26
C ILE A 52 -19.08 11.75 -14.74
N THR A 53 -18.19 10.80 -15.02
CA THR A 53 -17.84 10.37 -16.38
C THR A 53 -18.05 8.87 -16.52
N ALA A 54 -18.91 8.50 -17.47
CA ALA A 54 -19.30 7.13 -17.79
C ALA A 54 -18.54 6.65 -19.02
N TYR A 55 -17.79 5.56 -18.88
CA TYR A 55 -16.92 5.00 -19.91
C TYR A 55 -17.46 3.67 -20.41
N GLY A 56 -17.39 3.44 -21.73
CA GLY A 56 -17.73 2.16 -22.31
C GLY A 56 -17.84 2.18 -23.84
N ASP A 57 -18.12 1.02 -24.42
CA ASP A 57 -18.42 0.91 -25.85
C ASP A 57 -19.84 1.41 -26.15
N GLN A 58 -19.95 2.72 -26.37
CA GLN A 58 -21.21 3.39 -26.66
C GLN A 58 -21.86 3.03 -28.02
N LYS A 59 -21.22 2.19 -28.85
CA LYS A 59 -21.92 1.57 -29.99
C LYS A 59 -23.04 0.65 -29.50
N GLN A 60 -22.79 -0.06 -28.39
CA GLN A 60 -23.69 -1.04 -27.79
C GLN A 60 -24.72 -0.42 -26.84
N THR A 61 -24.47 0.80 -26.36
CA THR A 61 -25.37 1.48 -25.42
C THR A 61 -26.65 1.97 -26.13
N PRO A 62 -27.85 1.65 -25.57
CA PRO A 62 -29.12 2.14 -26.08
C PRO A 62 -29.25 3.68 -25.98
N GLU A 63 -29.96 4.30 -26.93
CA GLU A 63 -30.12 5.76 -26.95
C GLU A 63 -30.85 6.33 -25.74
N HIS A 64 -31.80 5.58 -25.17
CA HIS A 64 -32.55 6.04 -24.00
C HIS A 64 -31.66 6.16 -22.77
N VAL A 65 -30.74 5.21 -22.56
CA VAL A 65 -29.71 5.25 -21.50
C VAL A 65 -28.84 6.48 -21.69
N LEU A 66 -28.29 6.68 -22.90
CA LEU A 66 -27.46 7.85 -23.22
C LEU A 66 -28.19 9.17 -22.95
N ARG A 67 -29.48 9.23 -23.26
CA ARG A 67 -30.33 10.41 -23.02
C ARG A 67 -30.56 10.66 -21.53
N ALA A 68 -30.77 9.61 -20.74
CA ALA A 68 -30.95 9.73 -19.29
C ALA A 68 -29.68 10.16 -18.56
N LEU A 69 -28.53 9.60 -18.94
CA LEU A 69 -27.23 9.99 -18.40
C LEU A 69 -26.92 11.46 -18.74
N SER A 70 -27.08 11.84 -20.01
CA SER A 70 -26.83 13.22 -20.43
C SER A 70 -27.80 14.25 -19.83
N SER A 71 -29.09 13.93 -19.69
CA SER A 71 -30.07 14.85 -19.11
C SER A 71 -29.80 15.16 -17.64
N THR A 72 -29.15 14.22 -16.93
CA THR A 72 -28.66 14.42 -15.58
C THR A 72 -27.24 14.98 -15.55
N GLY A 73 -26.60 15.28 -16.69
CA GLY A 73 -25.27 15.88 -16.75
C GLY A 73 -24.12 14.89 -16.49
N VAL A 74 -24.35 13.58 -16.62
CA VAL A 74 -23.26 12.59 -16.67
C VAL A 74 -22.57 12.68 -18.03
N ALA A 75 -21.25 12.91 -18.04
CA ALA A 75 -20.46 12.90 -19.26
C ALA A 75 -20.30 11.45 -19.75
N VAL A 76 -20.42 11.22 -21.05
CA VAL A 76 -20.32 9.88 -21.64
C VAL A 76 -19.13 9.81 -22.59
N VAL A 77 -18.24 8.87 -22.35
CA VAL A 77 -17.02 8.64 -23.14
C VAL A 77 -17.14 7.33 -23.89
N HIS A 78 -16.95 7.39 -25.21
CA HIS A 78 -16.83 6.23 -26.08
C HIS A 78 -15.38 5.82 -26.30
N ILE A 79 -15.15 4.54 -26.04
CA ILE A 79 -13.87 3.85 -26.05
C ILE A 79 -14.09 2.37 -26.41
N GLY A 80 -13.01 1.66 -26.75
CA GLY A 80 -13.03 0.21 -26.91
C GLY A 80 -13.23 -0.50 -25.57
N SER A 81 -14.01 -1.59 -25.57
CA SER A 81 -14.38 -2.33 -24.35
C SER A 81 -13.21 -2.88 -23.54
N GLU A 82 -12.06 -3.12 -24.19
CA GLU A 82 -10.84 -3.65 -23.57
C GLU A 82 -9.90 -2.55 -23.05
N SER A 83 -10.23 -1.29 -23.31
CA SER A 83 -9.43 -0.13 -22.92
C SER A 83 -10.06 0.68 -21.78
N THR A 84 -11.27 0.32 -21.32
CA THR A 84 -12.03 1.10 -20.33
C THR A 84 -11.24 1.47 -19.10
N CYS A 85 -10.72 0.48 -18.40
CA CYS A 85 -9.96 0.73 -17.18
C CYS A 85 -8.64 1.47 -17.44
N ALA A 86 -7.99 1.25 -18.59
CA ALA A 86 -6.74 1.93 -18.94
C ALA A 86 -6.97 3.42 -19.24
N VAL A 87 -8.01 3.77 -19.99
CA VAL A 87 -8.39 5.16 -20.30
C VAL A 87 -8.90 5.85 -19.03
N MET A 88 -9.76 5.21 -18.25
CA MET A 88 -10.19 5.73 -16.94
C MET A 88 -8.98 6.05 -16.04
N TYR A 89 -7.99 5.16 -16.01
CA TYR A 89 -6.77 5.40 -15.25
C TYR A 89 -5.98 6.61 -15.77
N LEU A 90 -5.81 6.75 -17.08
CA LEU A 90 -5.11 7.89 -17.68
C LEU A 90 -5.82 9.21 -17.39
N ASP A 91 -7.14 9.26 -17.51
CA ASP A 91 -7.93 10.45 -17.21
C ASP A 91 -7.87 10.80 -15.73
N MET A 92 -7.93 9.80 -14.86
CA MET A 92 -7.73 9.98 -13.43
C MET A 92 -6.32 10.53 -13.11
N VAL A 93 -5.27 10.06 -13.80
CA VAL A 93 -3.91 10.60 -13.63
C VAL A 93 -3.84 12.06 -14.05
N LYS A 94 -4.36 12.40 -15.24
CA LYS A 94 -4.43 13.79 -15.74
C LYS A 94 -5.19 14.70 -14.78
N TRP A 95 -6.37 14.27 -14.31
CA TRP A 95 -7.22 15.06 -13.42
C TRP A 95 -6.52 15.46 -12.11
N ARG A 96 -5.66 14.58 -11.57
CA ARG A 96 -4.92 14.85 -10.31
C ARG A 96 -3.90 15.98 -10.45
N GLU A 97 -3.39 16.23 -11.66
CA GLU A 97 -2.42 17.31 -11.91
C GLU A 97 -3.05 18.67 -11.64
N ASP A 98 -4.31 18.85 -12.05
CA ASP A 98 -5.07 20.09 -11.86
C ASP A 98 -5.81 20.14 -10.51
N ASN A 99 -5.92 19.01 -9.81
CA ASN A 99 -6.71 18.87 -8.58
C ASN A 99 -5.88 18.22 -7.47
N PRO A 100 -4.90 18.95 -6.90
CA PRO A 100 -4.09 18.45 -5.79
C PRO A 100 -4.95 18.23 -4.53
N PRO A 101 -4.52 17.38 -3.59
CA PRO A 101 -5.26 17.14 -2.34
C PRO A 101 -5.35 18.41 -1.48
N PRO A 102 -6.45 18.61 -0.72
CA PRO A 102 -7.54 17.67 -0.49
C PRO A 102 -8.55 17.63 -1.65
N ALA A 103 -8.75 16.45 -2.22
CA ALA A 103 -9.71 16.18 -3.28
C ALA A 103 -10.31 14.78 -3.10
N THR A 104 -11.47 14.55 -3.71
CA THR A 104 -12.22 13.30 -3.54
C THR A 104 -12.38 12.61 -4.89
N MET A 105 -12.11 11.31 -4.90
CA MET A 105 -12.22 10.44 -6.07
C MET A 105 -13.15 9.27 -5.76
N MET A 106 -13.95 8.86 -6.74
CA MET A 106 -14.71 7.62 -6.70
C MET A 106 -14.49 6.83 -7.97
N ILE A 107 -14.16 5.54 -7.81
CA ILE A 107 -14.02 4.61 -8.92
C ILE A 107 -15.20 3.64 -8.86
N ILE A 108 -15.89 3.43 -9.97
CA ILE A 108 -16.99 2.47 -10.11
C ILE A 108 -16.56 1.42 -11.13
N THR A 109 -16.12 0.25 -10.66
CA THR A 109 -15.51 -0.81 -11.49
C THR A 109 -15.40 -2.12 -10.68
N ASN A 110 -15.33 -3.25 -11.37
CA ASN A 110 -14.95 -4.53 -10.76
C ASN A 110 -13.42 -4.76 -10.83
N GLN A 111 -12.70 -4.00 -11.66
CA GLN A 111 -11.24 -4.09 -11.83
C GLN A 111 -10.43 -3.29 -10.81
N MET A 112 -11.02 -2.90 -9.66
CA MET A 112 -10.32 -2.11 -8.65
C MET A 112 -9.05 -2.81 -8.18
N LEU A 113 -9.13 -4.13 -7.95
CA LEU A 113 -8.03 -4.96 -7.47
C LEU A 113 -6.87 -5.01 -8.47
N ASP A 114 -7.18 -5.16 -9.75
CA ASP A 114 -6.20 -5.46 -10.81
C ASP A 114 -5.57 -4.21 -11.41
N VAL A 115 -6.33 -3.11 -11.50
CA VAL A 115 -5.90 -1.90 -12.23
C VAL A 115 -5.50 -0.77 -11.30
N PHE A 116 -6.35 -0.44 -10.32
CA PHE A 116 -6.25 0.83 -9.59
C PHE A 116 -5.59 0.69 -8.21
N ASN A 117 -5.77 -0.47 -7.57
CA ASN A 117 -5.43 -0.72 -6.17
C ASN A 117 -3.99 -0.31 -5.83
N TRP A 118 -3.03 -0.76 -6.63
CA TRP A 118 -1.61 -0.56 -6.34
C TRP A 118 -1.17 0.91 -6.44
N ASP A 119 -1.55 1.62 -7.52
CA ASP A 119 -1.21 3.03 -7.73
C ASP A 119 -1.89 3.92 -6.69
N LEU A 120 -3.19 3.71 -6.47
CA LEU A 120 -3.97 4.50 -5.50
C LEU A 120 -3.47 4.29 -4.07
N ALA A 121 -3.09 3.06 -3.70
CA ALA A 121 -2.47 2.77 -2.41
C ALA A 121 -1.16 3.53 -2.22
N ARG A 122 -0.33 3.65 -3.26
CA ARG A 122 0.91 4.43 -3.21
C ARG A 122 0.66 5.94 -3.20
N LEU A 123 -0.31 6.41 -3.97
CA LEU A 123 -0.73 7.81 -3.97
C LEU A 123 -1.17 8.26 -2.58
N GLN A 124 -2.04 7.48 -1.90
CA GLN A 124 -2.53 7.79 -0.55
C GLN A 124 -1.44 7.76 0.54
N GLN A 125 -0.31 7.10 0.28
CA GLN A 125 0.84 7.17 1.18
C GLN A 125 1.59 8.50 1.10
N ARG A 126 1.42 9.26 0.00
CA ARG A 126 2.00 10.61 -0.19
C ARG A 126 1.02 11.71 0.13
N THR A 127 -0.24 11.47 -0.17
CA THR A 127 -1.28 12.50 -0.25
C THR A 127 -2.50 12.14 0.58
N SER A 128 -3.48 13.03 0.63
CA SER A 128 -4.70 12.88 1.43
C SER A 128 -5.96 12.82 0.55
N TYR A 129 -5.89 12.20 -0.62
CA TYR A 129 -7.11 11.96 -1.41
C TYR A 129 -8.07 11.05 -0.66
N ASN A 130 -9.34 11.44 -0.61
CA ASN A 130 -10.42 10.57 -0.16
C ASN A 130 -10.86 9.71 -1.34
N ILE A 131 -10.79 8.39 -1.18
CA ILE A 131 -11.14 7.43 -2.23
C ILE A 131 -12.38 6.67 -1.82
N PHE A 132 -13.32 6.60 -2.75
CA PHE A 132 -14.56 5.85 -2.65
C PHE A 132 -14.60 4.79 -3.75
N LEU A 133 -15.32 3.71 -3.51
CA LEU A 133 -15.42 2.59 -4.46
C LEU A 133 -16.87 2.12 -4.55
N ALA A 134 -17.35 1.88 -5.76
CA ALA A 134 -18.51 1.03 -5.98
C ALA A 134 -18.16 -0.09 -6.97
N TYR A 135 -18.81 -1.23 -6.79
CA TYR A 135 -18.59 -2.42 -7.62
C TYR A 135 -19.91 -3.18 -7.77
N SER A 136 -20.09 -3.90 -8.87
CA SER A 136 -21.17 -4.89 -9.01
C SER A 136 -20.76 -6.23 -8.41
N ILE A 137 -19.47 -6.57 -8.49
CA ILE A 137 -18.90 -7.79 -7.92
C ILE A 137 -17.84 -7.40 -6.91
N ARG A 138 -17.99 -7.89 -5.68
CA ARG A 138 -17.04 -7.56 -4.61
C ARG A 138 -15.64 -8.07 -4.96
N PRO A 139 -14.57 -7.27 -4.75
CA PRO A 139 -13.21 -7.76 -4.89
C PRO A 139 -12.96 -9.03 -4.08
N VAL A 140 -12.35 -10.03 -4.72
CA VAL A 140 -12.08 -11.34 -4.13
C VAL A 140 -10.95 -11.32 -3.08
N ALA A 141 -10.07 -10.32 -3.17
CA ALA A 141 -8.95 -10.13 -2.25
C ALA A 141 -9.02 -8.76 -1.56
N ALA A 142 -8.33 -8.65 -0.43
CA ALA A 142 -8.23 -7.39 0.30
C ALA A 142 -7.47 -6.33 -0.51
N LEU A 143 -8.01 -5.12 -0.56
CA LEU A 143 -7.37 -3.98 -1.22
C LEU A 143 -6.27 -3.37 -0.34
N PHE A 144 -5.16 -2.99 -0.97
CA PHE A 144 -4.10 -2.20 -0.35
C PHE A 144 -4.52 -0.75 -0.17
N VAL A 145 -5.29 -0.22 -1.11
CA VAL A 145 -5.86 1.12 -1.03
C VAL A 145 -6.88 1.19 0.10
N TYR A 146 -6.89 2.31 0.81
CA TYR A 146 -7.93 2.59 1.79
C TYR A 146 -9.09 3.34 1.13
N THR A 147 -10.27 2.72 1.18
CA THR A 147 -11.54 3.30 0.78
C THR A 147 -12.26 3.87 2.00
N ARG A 148 -12.84 5.07 1.86
CA ARG A 148 -13.65 5.71 2.91
C ARG A 148 -14.97 4.97 3.11
N LYS A 149 -15.57 4.57 2.00
CA LYS A 149 -16.79 3.78 1.92
C LYS A 149 -16.79 3.01 0.62
N GLU A 150 -17.40 1.84 0.67
CA GLU A 150 -17.63 0.96 -0.47
C GLU A 150 -19.13 0.69 -0.61
N TRP A 151 -19.61 0.57 -1.84
CA TRP A 151 -20.99 0.20 -2.13
C TRP A 151 -21.07 -0.95 -3.13
N LEU A 152 -22.04 -1.85 -2.90
CA LEU A 152 -22.56 -2.66 -3.99
C LEU A 152 -23.36 -1.72 -4.91
N TRP A 153 -23.04 -1.72 -6.20
CA TRP A 153 -23.53 -0.77 -7.18
C TRP A 153 -25.05 -0.67 -7.22
N GLU A 154 -25.73 -1.82 -7.32
CA GLU A 154 -27.19 -1.90 -7.27
C GLU A 154 -27.79 -1.26 -6.01
N LYS A 155 -27.20 -1.52 -4.83
CA LYS A 155 -27.66 -0.95 -3.57
C LYS A 155 -27.44 0.56 -3.49
N LEU A 156 -26.36 1.06 -4.10
CA LEU A 156 -26.13 2.50 -4.20
C LEU A 156 -27.26 3.14 -5.02
N LEU A 157 -27.60 2.55 -6.17
CA LEU A 157 -28.64 3.09 -7.05
C LEU A 157 -30.03 3.08 -6.41
N HIS A 158 -30.35 2.08 -5.57
CA HIS A 158 -31.59 2.05 -4.78
C HIS A 158 -31.62 3.03 -3.60
N GLY A 159 -30.46 3.50 -3.15
CA GLY A 159 -30.31 4.35 -1.97
C GLY A 159 -30.90 5.75 -2.11
N THR A 160 -30.58 6.58 -1.12
CA THR A 160 -31.05 7.98 -1.02
C THR A 160 -30.62 8.79 -2.24
N THR A 161 -31.56 9.55 -2.80
CA THR A 161 -31.31 10.46 -3.92
C THR A 161 -31.19 11.89 -3.42
N SER A 162 -30.29 12.68 -4.03
CA SER A 162 -30.30 14.13 -3.86
C SER A 162 -31.28 14.78 -4.83
N THR A 163 -32.09 15.73 -4.33
CA THR A 163 -33.03 16.55 -5.13
C THR A 163 -32.43 17.90 -5.54
N SER A 164 -31.16 18.17 -5.22
CA SER A 164 -30.50 19.43 -5.57
C SER A 164 -30.35 19.55 -7.09
N VAL A 165 -31.23 20.34 -7.70
CA VAL A 165 -31.03 20.96 -9.01
C VAL A 165 -30.00 22.10 -8.83
N ASP A 166 -28.81 21.77 -8.35
CA ASP A 166 -27.70 22.71 -8.48
C ASP A 166 -27.38 22.74 -9.96
N THR A 167 -27.64 23.91 -10.55
CA THR A 167 -27.54 24.18 -11.97
C THR A 167 -26.25 23.58 -12.46
N ALA A 168 -26.34 22.64 -13.40
CA ALA A 168 -25.19 22.10 -14.09
C ALA A 168 -24.38 23.31 -14.59
N GLY A 169 -23.32 23.68 -13.86
CA GLY A 169 -22.36 24.66 -14.32
C GLY A 169 -21.87 24.14 -15.65
N GLU A 170 -22.06 24.95 -16.69
CA GLU A 170 -21.81 24.65 -18.10
C GLU A 170 -20.65 23.65 -18.30
N LEU A 171 -20.97 22.36 -18.39
CA LEU A 171 -20.06 21.37 -18.94
C LEU A 171 -20.51 21.14 -20.38
N SER A 172 -19.86 21.89 -21.26
CA SER A 172 -20.06 22.00 -22.72
C SER A 172 -19.89 20.68 -23.49
N THR A 173 -19.54 19.55 -22.84
CA THR A 173 -19.25 18.28 -23.51
C THR A 173 -19.96 17.13 -22.82
N VAL A 174 -21.07 16.70 -23.42
CA VAL A 174 -21.94 15.63 -22.90
C VAL A 174 -21.49 14.25 -23.40
N PHE A 175 -20.98 14.19 -24.64
CA PHE A 175 -20.51 12.96 -25.27
C PHE A 175 -19.12 13.18 -25.87
N HIS A 176 -18.16 12.31 -25.56
CA HIS A 176 -16.81 12.33 -26.10
C HIS A 176 -16.49 11.00 -26.79
N CYS A 177 -15.79 11.04 -27.92
CA CYS A 177 -15.21 9.87 -28.55
C CYS A 177 -13.69 9.94 -28.47
N GLU A 178 -13.09 9.00 -27.73
CA GLU A 178 -11.64 8.98 -27.49
C GLU A 178 -10.86 8.67 -28.79
N PHE A 179 -11.38 7.76 -29.62
CA PHE A 179 -10.75 7.39 -30.90
C PHE A 179 -10.61 8.54 -31.88
N CYS A 180 -11.56 9.48 -31.86
CA CYS A 180 -11.60 10.58 -32.82
C CYS A 180 -11.30 11.94 -32.19
N SER A 181 -11.04 11.97 -30.88
CA SER A 181 -10.95 13.19 -30.06
C SER A 181 -12.08 14.18 -30.39
N LEU A 182 -13.31 13.66 -30.45
CA LEU A 182 -14.47 14.41 -30.92
C LEU A 182 -15.52 14.56 -29.81
N ASP A 183 -15.91 15.80 -29.54
CA ASP A 183 -17.04 16.11 -28.68
C ASP A 183 -18.35 16.25 -29.45
N CYS A 184 -19.41 15.70 -28.88
CA CYS A 184 -20.78 15.78 -29.37
C CYS A 184 -21.70 16.33 -28.29
N GLN A 185 -22.58 17.25 -28.68
CA GLN A 185 -23.55 17.86 -27.76
C GLN A 185 -24.91 17.14 -27.73
N SER A 186 -25.13 16.17 -28.62
CA SER A 186 -26.41 15.44 -28.71
C SER A 186 -26.23 13.94 -28.94
N VAL A 187 -27.15 13.14 -28.41
CA VAL A 187 -27.20 11.68 -28.67
C VAL A 187 -27.25 11.38 -30.17
N LYS A 188 -28.03 12.16 -30.93
CA LYS A 188 -28.20 11.97 -32.37
C LYS A 188 -26.91 12.18 -33.14
N SER A 189 -26.18 13.28 -32.87
CA SER A 189 -24.89 13.53 -33.53
C SER A 189 -23.85 12.50 -33.13
N PHE A 190 -23.87 12.08 -31.86
CA PHE A 190 -22.95 11.07 -31.34
C PHE A 190 -23.18 9.69 -31.96
N LYS A 191 -24.41 9.16 -31.97
CA LYS A 191 -24.72 7.88 -32.64
C LYS A 191 -24.47 7.93 -34.15
N LYS A 192 -24.75 9.06 -34.80
CA LYS A 192 -24.40 9.27 -36.21
C LYS A 192 -22.88 9.23 -36.42
N HIS A 193 -22.10 9.82 -35.52
CA HIS A 193 -20.63 9.78 -35.60
C HIS A 193 -20.11 8.35 -35.46
N LEU A 194 -20.55 7.62 -34.43
CA LEU A 194 -20.11 6.24 -34.16
C LEU A 194 -20.47 5.26 -35.29
N SER A 195 -21.49 5.55 -36.10
CA SER A 195 -21.86 4.73 -37.26
C SER A 195 -21.11 5.08 -38.56
N THR A 196 -20.23 6.08 -38.55
CA THR A 196 -19.48 6.47 -39.76
C THR A 196 -18.36 5.49 -40.07
N LYS A 197 -18.10 5.26 -41.37
CA LYS A 197 -16.90 4.54 -41.83
C LYS A 197 -15.60 5.20 -41.35
N LYS A 198 -15.59 6.53 -41.22
CA LYS A 198 -14.45 7.27 -40.68
C LYS A 198 -14.14 6.82 -39.26
N HIS A 199 -15.15 6.79 -38.38
CA HIS A 199 -14.97 6.31 -37.01
C HIS A 199 -14.41 4.88 -36.98
N ALA A 200 -14.99 3.95 -37.75
CA ALA A 200 -14.49 2.58 -37.84
C ALA A 200 -13.02 2.49 -38.31
N ILE A 201 -12.57 3.40 -39.19
CA ILE A 201 -11.17 3.49 -39.60
C ILE A 201 -10.29 4.01 -38.45
N GLU A 202 -10.73 5.05 -37.73
CA GLU A 202 -9.99 5.59 -36.58
C GLU A 202 -9.81 4.56 -35.47
N GLU A 203 -10.81 3.69 -35.22
CA GLU A 203 -10.69 2.59 -34.26
C GLU A 203 -9.53 1.64 -34.58
N VAL A 204 -9.24 1.43 -35.88
CA VAL A 204 -8.15 0.57 -36.35
C VAL A 204 -6.82 1.31 -36.36
N LEU A 205 -6.82 2.57 -36.79
CA LEU A 205 -5.60 3.38 -36.91
C LEU A 205 -5.05 3.84 -35.56
N ASN A 206 -5.92 4.10 -34.59
CA ASN A 206 -5.58 4.63 -33.28
C ASN A 206 -6.07 3.69 -32.15
N PRO A 207 -5.48 2.48 -32.01
CA PRO A 207 -5.86 1.57 -30.96
C PRO A 207 -5.59 2.17 -29.59
N GLN A 208 -6.60 2.14 -28.72
CA GLN A 208 -6.48 2.63 -27.35
C GLN A 208 -5.64 1.65 -26.50
N PRO A 209 -4.93 2.15 -25.47
CA PRO A 209 -4.13 1.30 -24.62
C PRO A 209 -5.02 0.29 -23.89
N THR A 210 -4.56 -0.96 -23.83
CA THR A 210 -5.20 -2.04 -23.06
C THR A 210 -4.40 -2.44 -21.82
N GLN A 211 -3.17 -1.94 -21.70
CA GLN A 211 -2.27 -2.22 -20.58
C GLN A 211 -1.69 -0.94 -20.00
N LEU A 212 -1.56 -0.92 -18.67
CA LEU A 212 -0.83 0.13 -17.96
C LEU A 212 0.66 -0.18 -17.97
N ILE A 213 1.46 0.65 -18.64
CA ILE A 213 2.92 0.54 -18.60
C ILE A 213 3.41 1.20 -17.31
N SER A 214 3.49 0.43 -16.22
CA SER A 214 4.09 0.91 -14.99
C SER A 214 5.61 1.00 -15.14
N VAL A 215 6.13 2.23 -15.27
CA VAL A 215 7.58 2.47 -15.35
C VAL A 215 8.19 2.27 -13.95
N THR A 216 8.66 1.04 -13.70
CA THR A 216 9.14 0.62 -12.38
C THR A 216 10.55 0.09 -12.46
N LYS A 217 11.54 0.93 -12.81
CA LYS A 217 12.97 0.54 -12.72
C LYS A 217 13.83 1.44 -11.83
N ARG A 218 13.33 2.61 -11.40
CA ARG A 218 14.10 3.59 -10.60
C ARG A 218 13.22 4.31 -9.58
N TRP A 219 12.87 3.66 -8.45
CA TRP A 219 12.04 4.29 -7.41
C TRP A 219 12.70 4.44 -6.04
N GLY A 220 13.79 3.71 -5.75
CA GLY A 220 14.48 3.84 -4.47
C GLY A 220 15.41 5.04 -4.46
N LYS A 221 15.02 6.08 -3.71
CA LYS A 221 15.85 7.21 -3.31
C LYS A 221 15.77 7.32 -1.79
N ASN A 222 16.90 7.63 -1.15
CA ASN A 222 16.95 7.92 0.27
C ASN A 222 16.66 9.41 0.45
N TYR A 223 15.59 9.71 1.17
CA TYR A 223 15.16 11.08 1.45
C TYR A 223 15.64 11.49 2.84
N ALA A 224 16.04 12.76 2.97
CA ALA A 224 16.37 13.33 4.27
C ALA A 224 15.16 13.33 5.20
N ALA A 225 15.41 13.19 6.50
CA ALA A 225 14.38 13.24 7.52
C ALA A 225 13.63 14.58 7.46
N THR A 226 12.31 14.51 7.47
CA THR A 226 11.51 15.70 7.76
C THR A 226 11.61 16.05 9.25
N PRO A 227 11.39 17.31 9.65
CA PRO A 227 11.43 17.71 11.05
C PRO A 227 10.55 16.85 11.98
N GLU A 228 9.42 16.36 11.45
CA GLU A 228 8.49 15.49 12.18
C GLU A 228 9.11 14.14 12.58
N TYR A 229 9.95 13.53 11.73
CA TYR A 229 10.54 12.22 12.01
C TYR A 229 11.99 12.25 12.45
N ALA A 230 12.68 13.40 12.37
CA ALA A 230 14.11 13.51 12.65
C ALA A 230 14.50 12.95 14.03
N THR A 231 13.72 13.26 15.07
CA THR A 231 13.96 12.77 16.44
C THR A 231 12.97 11.70 16.90
N ALA A 232 12.11 11.22 15.98
CA ALA A 232 11.08 10.25 16.28
C ALA A 232 11.65 8.85 16.52
N LYS A 233 10.97 8.03 17.34
CA LYS A 233 11.43 6.65 17.61
C LYS A 233 11.49 5.82 16.33
N ILE A 234 12.49 4.95 16.26
CA ILE A 234 12.72 4.02 15.16
C ILE A 234 12.64 2.59 15.71
N HIS A 235 11.84 1.75 15.07
CA HIS A 235 11.81 0.31 15.34
C HIS A 235 12.29 -0.46 14.12
N VAL A 236 13.21 -1.40 14.35
CA VAL A 236 13.77 -2.27 13.33
C VAL A 236 13.34 -3.71 13.63
N SER A 237 12.62 -4.32 12.70
CA SER A 237 12.33 -5.76 12.71
C SER A 237 13.17 -6.42 11.63
N TRP A 238 14.07 -7.31 12.05
CA TRP A 238 15.09 -7.87 11.18
C TRP A 238 14.96 -9.39 11.09
N ASP A 239 14.75 -9.92 9.90
CA ASP A 239 14.85 -11.33 9.60
C ASP A 239 16.31 -11.72 9.32
N MET A 240 16.93 -12.42 10.28
CA MET A 240 18.32 -12.88 10.16
C MET A 240 18.48 -14.06 9.19
N SER A 241 17.39 -14.73 8.79
CA SER A 241 17.48 -15.84 7.83
C SER A 241 17.65 -15.34 6.40
N GLU A 242 16.97 -14.23 6.05
CA GLU A 242 17.06 -13.61 4.72
C GLU A 242 18.20 -12.58 4.64
N CYS A 243 18.46 -11.86 5.72
CA CYS A 243 19.57 -10.89 5.81
C CYS A 243 20.55 -11.31 6.92
N PRO A 244 21.33 -12.40 6.71
CA PRO A 244 22.22 -12.92 7.74
C PRO A 244 23.40 -12.00 8.01
N ILE A 245 24.04 -12.17 9.17
CA ILE A 245 25.32 -11.54 9.45
C ILE A 245 26.39 -12.20 8.56
N PRO A 246 27.11 -11.46 7.71
CA PRO A 246 28.15 -12.04 6.86
C PRO A 246 29.26 -12.71 7.66
N ASP A 247 29.88 -13.73 7.07
CA ASP A 247 30.99 -14.43 7.70
C ASP A 247 32.15 -13.48 8.00
N GLY A 248 32.70 -13.57 9.22
CA GLY A 248 33.77 -12.70 9.69
C GLY A 248 33.34 -11.29 10.11
N TYR A 249 32.06 -10.91 9.92
CA TYR A 249 31.55 -9.63 10.39
C TYR A 249 31.28 -9.64 11.90
N ASP A 250 31.75 -8.62 12.61
CA ASP A 250 31.47 -8.48 14.05
C ASP A 250 30.02 -8.03 14.26
N ALA A 251 29.18 -8.93 14.75
CA ALA A 251 27.76 -8.70 15.03
C ALA A 251 27.50 -7.49 15.95
N ARG A 252 28.46 -7.07 16.79
CA ARG A 252 28.33 -5.83 17.61
C ARG A 252 28.23 -4.57 16.76
N ARG A 253 28.57 -4.64 15.48
CA ARG A 253 28.58 -3.50 14.56
C ARG A 253 27.25 -3.30 13.83
N VAL A 254 26.30 -4.24 13.95
CA VAL A 254 24.99 -4.12 13.30
C VAL A 254 24.25 -2.86 13.77
N ARG A 255 24.05 -2.68 15.09
CA ARG A 255 23.37 -1.47 15.62
C ARG A 255 24.09 -0.17 15.21
N PRO A 256 25.40 0.01 15.43
CA PRO A 256 26.10 1.22 15.00
C PRO A 256 26.02 1.49 13.49
N SER A 257 25.96 0.45 12.66
CA SER A 257 25.82 0.59 11.21
C SER A 257 24.45 1.13 10.83
N LEU A 258 23.39 0.57 11.40
CA LEU A 258 22.01 1.05 11.21
C LEU A 258 21.85 2.49 11.69
N GLU A 259 22.28 2.78 12.92
CA GLU A 259 22.21 4.13 13.50
C GLU A 259 23.04 5.15 12.69
N GLY A 260 24.19 4.73 12.16
CA GLY A 260 25.01 5.53 11.26
C GLY A 260 24.29 5.90 9.96
N ALA A 261 23.67 4.91 9.31
CA ALA A 261 22.92 5.12 8.07
C ALA A 261 21.69 6.01 8.29
N PHE A 262 20.99 5.87 9.42
CA PHE A 262 19.88 6.75 9.79
C PHE A 262 20.36 8.19 9.99
N LYS A 263 21.49 8.37 10.69
CA LYS A 263 22.08 9.68 10.95
C LYS A 263 22.52 10.40 9.67
N GLU A 264 23.05 9.68 8.68
CA GLU A 264 23.39 10.24 7.37
C GLU A 264 22.18 10.85 6.66
N LEU A 265 20.98 10.34 6.93
CA LEU A 265 19.72 10.88 6.42
C LEU A 265 19.06 11.88 7.39
N GLY A 266 19.70 12.24 8.51
CA GLY A 266 19.17 13.21 9.48
C GLY A 266 18.20 12.63 10.51
N TYR A 267 18.13 11.30 10.65
CA TYR A 267 17.37 10.64 11.72
C TYR A 267 18.27 10.37 12.92
N SER A 268 17.85 10.84 14.10
CA SER A 268 18.60 10.76 15.36
C SER A 268 17.74 10.32 16.54
N GLY A 269 16.53 9.82 16.30
CA GLY A 269 15.63 9.35 17.36
C GLY A 269 16.06 8.01 17.97
N PRO A 270 15.47 7.61 19.10
CA PRO A 270 15.81 6.36 19.78
C PRO A 270 15.53 5.12 18.91
N VAL A 271 16.48 4.17 18.86
CA VAL A 271 16.40 2.97 18.01
C VAL A 271 16.21 1.70 18.84
N SER A 272 15.13 0.98 18.56
CA SER A 272 14.87 -0.39 19.04
C SER A 272 15.03 -1.38 17.89
N ILE A 273 15.69 -2.52 18.14
CA ILE A 273 16.01 -3.52 17.12
C ILE A 273 15.66 -4.90 17.67
N THR A 274 14.87 -5.67 16.91
CA THR A 274 14.57 -7.07 17.19
C THR A 274 15.02 -7.92 16.01
N ALA A 275 15.95 -8.85 16.28
CA ALA A 275 16.49 -9.80 15.33
C ALA A 275 15.74 -11.13 15.46
N PHE A 276 15.00 -11.51 14.42
CA PHE A 276 14.24 -12.74 14.33
C PHE A 276 15.03 -13.82 13.60
N GLY A 277 14.86 -15.07 14.01
CA GLY A 277 15.38 -16.21 13.27
C GLY A 277 15.33 -17.51 14.06
N ASP A 278 15.68 -18.61 13.40
CA ASP A 278 15.90 -19.87 14.09
C ASP A 278 17.23 -19.85 14.84
N HIS A 279 17.19 -19.30 16.06
CA HIS A 279 18.36 -19.19 16.92
C HIS A 279 18.85 -20.50 17.55
N LYS A 280 18.28 -21.67 17.19
CA LYS A 280 18.99 -22.94 17.41
C LYS A 280 20.17 -23.11 16.46
N GLN A 281 20.08 -22.52 15.28
CA GLN A 281 21.10 -22.58 14.24
C GLN A 281 22.08 -21.41 14.31
N THR A 282 21.76 -20.35 15.05
CA THR A 282 22.62 -19.17 15.19
C THR A 282 23.74 -19.43 16.20
N PRO A 283 25.02 -19.17 15.85
CA PRO A 283 26.13 -19.30 16.79
C PRO A 283 25.94 -18.45 18.05
N GLU A 284 26.18 -19.03 19.24
CA GLU A 284 26.02 -18.32 20.52
C GLU A 284 26.83 -17.01 20.58
N ARG A 285 28.02 -16.98 19.97
CA ARG A 285 28.85 -15.77 19.86
C ARG A 285 28.12 -14.61 19.17
N HIS A 286 27.28 -14.88 18.17
CA HIS A 286 26.50 -13.86 17.47
C HIS A 286 25.34 -13.40 18.36
N LEU A 287 24.63 -14.32 19.00
CA LEU A 287 23.54 -13.99 19.92
C LEU A 287 24.02 -13.13 21.10
N HIS A 288 25.19 -13.48 21.66
CA HIS A 288 25.84 -12.70 22.70
C HIS A 288 26.24 -11.30 22.20
N ALA A 289 26.90 -11.23 21.04
CA ALA A 289 27.34 -9.97 20.44
C ALA A 289 26.17 -9.03 20.15
N LEU A 290 25.09 -9.52 19.53
CA LEU A 290 23.88 -8.75 19.29
C LEU A 290 23.30 -8.20 20.60
N SER A 291 23.07 -9.08 21.58
CA SER A 291 22.46 -8.69 22.84
C SER A 291 23.33 -7.74 23.68
N SER A 292 24.67 -7.86 23.59
CA SER A 292 25.59 -6.93 24.26
C SER A 292 25.44 -5.48 23.78
N THR A 293 24.90 -5.28 22.58
CA THR A 293 24.59 -3.97 22.01
C THR A 293 23.13 -3.57 22.17
N GLY A 294 22.35 -4.30 22.97
CA GLY A 294 20.94 -4.00 23.20
C GLY A 294 20.04 -4.35 22.01
N ILE A 295 20.45 -5.26 21.13
CA ILE A 295 19.56 -5.84 20.10
C ILE A 295 18.80 -6.99 20.76
N ASP A 296 17.47 -6.94 20.69
CA ASP A 296 16.62 -8.04 21.16
C ASP A 296 16.69 -9.20 20.18
N VAL A 297 16.72 -10.43 20.70
CA VAL A 297 16.84 -11.67 19.93
C VAL A 297 15.52 -12.44 20.04
N ALA A 298 14.88 -12.76 18.93
CA ALA A 298 13.56 -13.37 18.88
C ALA A 298 13.59 -14.70 18.11
N HIS A 299 13.65 -15.81 18.84
CA HIS A 299 13.58 -17.12 18.24
C HIS A 299 12.18 -17.43 17.71
N ALA A 300 12.12 -17.66 16.40
CA ALA A 300 10.97 -18.16 15.66
C ALA A 300 11.46 -19.10 14.57
N LEU A 301 10.68 -20.11 14.21
CA LEU A 301 10.99 -20.95 13.05
C LEU A 301 10.68 -20.21 11.74
N PRO A 302 11.36 -20.52 10.63
CA PRO A 302 11.22 -19.81 9.36
C PRO A 302 9.77 -19.59 8.93
N GLU A 303 8.93 -20.62 9.02
CA GLU A 303 7.52 -20.57 8.64
C GLU A 303 6.66 -19.64 9.52
N PHE A 304 7.16 -19.23 10.69
CA PHE A 304 6.47 -18.33 11.60
C PHE A 304 7.09 -16.94 11.70
N ILE A 305 8.29 -16.69 11.15
CA ILE A 305 9.02 -15.41 11.35
C ILE A 305 8.13 -14.21 11.04
N TYR A 306 7.50 -14.19 9.86
CA TYR A 306 6.66 -13.06 9.44
C TYR A 306 5.42 -12.85 10.28
N SER A 307 4.75 -13.94 10.70
CA SER A 307 3.62 -13.84 11.63
C SER A 307 4.06 -13.22 12.96
N ARG A 308 5.25 -13.60 13.47
CA ARG A 308 5.79 -13.06 14.73
C ARG A 308 6.30 -11.63 14.59
N MET A 309 6.91 -11.28 13.46
CA MET A 309 7.25 -9.89 13.15
C MET A 309 6.00 -9.02 13.07
N PHE A 310 4.93 -9.50 12.43
CA PHE A 310 3.67 -8.77 12.34
C PHE A 310 3.02 -8.55 13.72
N ASP A 311 2.98 -9.59 14.57
CA ASP A 311 2.48 -9.49 15.95
C ASP A 311 3.26 -8.45 16.76
N ASP A 312 4.60 -8.48 16.68
CA ASP A 312 5.47 -7.53 17.37
C ASP A 312 5.31 -6.10 16.86
N LEU A 313 5.24 -5.91 15.54
CA LEU A 313 4.99 -4.60 14.92
C LEU A 313 3.64 -4.04 15.37
N LYS A 314 2.60 -4.88 15.44
CA LYS A 314 1.27 -4.50 15.91
C LYS A 314 1.32 -4.06 17.38
N GLN A 315 1.96 -4.85 18.25
CA GLN A 315 2.10 -4.51 19.66
C GLN A 315 2.95 -3.24 19.87
N TRP A 316 4.03 -3.09 19.12
CA TRP A 316 4.89 -1.93 19.20
C TRP A 316 4.14 -0.66 18.79
N ARG A 317 3.41 -0.72 17.67
CA ARG A 317 2.56 0.36 17.16
C ARG A 317 1.55 0.84 18.21
N ASP A 318 0.89 -0.09 18.90
CA ASP A 318 -0.15 0.24 19.89
C ASP A 318 0.42 1.06 21.08
N ASN A 319 1.73 0.95 21.33
CA ASN A 319 2.43 1.73 22.36
C ASN A 319 3.20 2.95 21.81
N ASN A 320 3.27 3.10 20.49
CA ASN A 320 4.08 4.12 19.83
C ASN A 320 3.29 4.76 18.66
N PRO A 321 2.37 5.70 18.97
CA PRO A 321 1.67 6.46 17.95
C PRO A 321 2.66 7.34 17.15
N THR A 322 2.23 7.82 16.00
CA THR A 322 3.04 8.71 15.15
C THR A 322 3.31 10.07 15.81
N PRO A 323 4.45 10.72 15.51
CA PRO A 323 5.43 10.35 14.49
C PRO A 323 6.42 9.28 14.95
N THR A 324 6.61 8.26 14.12
CA THR A 324 7.60 7.19 14.32
C THR A 324 7.96 6.51 13.00
N THR A 325 9.13 5.88 12.98
CA THR A 325 9.65 5.13 11.82
C THR A 325 9.70 3.64 12.12
N MET A 326 9.23 2.83 11.17
CA MET A 326 9.40 1.38 11.16
C MET A 326 10.36 1.00 10.03
N MET A 327 11.33 0.15 10.34
CA MET A 327 12.23 -0.46 9.37
C MET A 327 12.02 -1.96 9.36
N ILE A 328 11.86 -2.53 8.17
CA ILE A 328 11.89 -3.98 7.97
C ILE A 328 13.21 -4.33 7.28
N ILE A 329 13.89 -5.38 7.75
CA ILE A 329 15.08 -5.94 7.10
C ILE A 329 14.73 -7.37 6.70
N SER A 330 14.39 -7.56 5.43
CA SER A 330 13.90 -8.83 4.87
C SER A 330 13.67 -8.66 3.36
N ASP A 331 13.89 -9.73 2.61
CA ASP A 331 13.62 -9.82 1.16
C ASP A 331 12.13 -10.02 0.87
N GLY A 332 11.42 -10.82 1.69
CA GLY A 332 9.99 -11.11 1.52
C GLY A 332 9.03 -10.10 2.15
N ALA A 333 9.54 -9.02 2.76
CA ALA A 333 8.74 -8.00 3.43
C ALA A 333 7.64 -7.39 2.54
N GLU A 334 7.89 -7.21 1.25
CA GLU A 334 6.92 -6.65 0.31
C GLU A 334 5.71 -7.57 0.11
N ILE A 335 5.96 -8.87 -0.03
CA ILE A 335 4.93 -9.87 -0.28
C ILE A 335 4.10 -10.12 0.98
N LEU A 336 4.76 -10.23 2.14
CA LEU A 336 4.11 -10.72 3.37
C LEU A 336 3.62 -9.60 4.29
N LEU A 337 4.25 -8.43 4.24
CA LEU A 337 3.90 -7.28 5.11
C LEU A 337 3.52 -6.02 4.32
N GLY A 338 3.83 -5.95 3.02
CA GLY A 338 3.75 -4.72 2.23
C GLY A 338 2.37 -4.08 2.20
N GLY A 339 1.31 -4.86 2.00
CA GLY A 339 -0.07 -4.36 2.02
C GLY A 339 -0.47 -3.76 3.37
N SER A 340 -0.13 -4.44 4.46
CA SER A 340 -0.40 -3.99 5.83
C SER A 340 0.38 -2.71 6.17
N LEU A 341 1.67 -2.65 5.83
CA LEU A 341 2.53 -1.49 6.07
C LEU A 341 2.11 -0.28 5.23
N ALA A 342 1.74 -0.51 3.96
CA ALA A 342 1.18 0.53 3.10
C ALA A 342 -0.09 1.13 3.71
N ARG A 343 -1.02 0.29 4.18
CA ARG A 343 -2.26 0.75 4.84
C ARG A 343 -2.00 1.50 6.14
N LEU A 344 -1.00 1.06 6.94
CA LEU A 344 -0.56 1.79 8.12
C LEU A 344 -0.03 3.18 7.76
N LYS A 345 0.79 3.31 6.72
CA LYS A 345 1.27 4.61 6.25
C LYS A 345 0.13 5.48 5.71
N GLN A 346 -0.83 4.94 4.97
CA GLN A 346 -2.00 5.70 4.47
C GLN A 346 -2.81 6.32 5.63
N LEU A 347 -3.15 5.49 6.62
CA LEU A 347 -4.10 5.83 7.69
C LEU A 347 -3.48 6.54 8.88
N LYS A 348 -2.28 6.11 9.29
CA LYS A 348 -1.64 6.55 10.52
C LYS A 348 -0.38 7.38 10.26
N LYS A 349 0.09 7.45 9.00
CA LYS A 349 1.28 8.24 8.61
C LYS A 349 2.56 7.78 9.34
N TYR A 350 2.75 6.47 9.49
CA TYR A 350 4.07 5.95 9.90
C TYR A 350 5.11 6.21 8.79
N ASN A 351 6.35 6.50 9.18
CA ASN A 351 7.48 6.54 8.27
C ASN A 351 8.04 5.11 8.08
N LEU A 352 8.47 4.76 6.87
CA LEU A 352 8.86 3.40 6.54
C LEU A 352 10.26 3.38 5.93
N PHE A 353 11.09 2.46 6.41
CA PHE A 353 12.38 2.09 5.86
C PHE A 353 12.37 0.62 5.46
N TRP A 354 13.22 0.26 4.51
CA TRP A 354 13.37 -1.13 4.09
C TRP A 354 14.83 -1.46 3.79
N ALA A 355 15.32 -2.59 4.28
CA ALA A 355 16.56 -3.17 3.79
C ALA A 355 16.33 -4.62 3.35
N TYR A 356 17.12 -5.03 2.37
CA TYR A 356 17.00 -6.30 1.68
C TYR A 356 18.39 -6.77 1.24
N SER A 357 18.58 -8.08 1.08
CA SER A 357 19.81 -8.67 0.56
C SER A 357 19.98 -8.38 -0.94
N PHE A 358 18.88 -8.32 -1.69
CA PHE A 358 18.88 -7.93 -3.10
C PHE A 358 17.73 -6.97 -3.42
N ARG A 359 17.95 -6.08 -4.38
CA ARG A 359 16.92 -5.11 -4.78
C ARG A 359 15.76 -5.82 -5.49
N PRO A 360 14.50 -5.62 -5.04
CA PRO A 360 13.32 -6.13 -5.74
C PRO A 360 13.25 -5.62 -7.18
N TRP A 361 12.81 -6.48 -8.10
CA TRP A 361 12.70 -6.14 -9.52
C TRP A 361 11.44 -5.31 -9.85
N LYS A 362 10.40 -5.37 -9.00
CA LYS A 362 9.15 -4.59 -9.12
C LYS A 362 9.07 -3.54 -8.02
N MET A 363 8.45 -2.40 -8.35
CA MET A 363 8.14 -1.38 -7.36
C MET A 363 7.21 -1.96 -6.29
N SER A 364 7.58 -1.76 -5.02
CA SER A 364 6.75 -2.17 -3.89
C SER A 364 5.53 -1.26 -3.76
N VAL A 365 4.39 -1.79 -3.29
CA VAL A 365 3.28 -0.94 -2.85
C VAL A 365 3.66 -0.09 -1.64
N MET A 366 4.60 -0.55 -0.82
CA MET A 366 5.11 0.19 0.33
C MET A 366 5.92 1.40 -0.12
N LEU A 367 5.52 2.59 0.33
CA LEU A 367 6.28 3.81 0.07
C LEU A 367 7.26 4.07 1.22
N THR A 368 8.51 3.73 0.96
CA THR A 368 9.66 3.93 1.84
C THR A 368 10.25 5.34 1.69
N SER A 369 10.79 5.86 2.78
CA SER A 369 11.60 7.09 2.78
C SER A 369 13.08 6.80 2.59
N ALA A 370 13.51 5.57 2.87
CA ALA A 370 14.87 5.12 2.61
C ALA A 370 14.90 3.61 2.41
N GLU A 371 15.82 3.18 1.54
CA GLU A 371 16.10 1.79 1.24
C GLU A 371 17.60 1.50 1.23
N TRP A 372 17.97 0.30 1.63
CA TRP A 372 19.37 -0.14 1.59
C TRP A 372 19.52 -1.58 1.15
N LEU A 373 20.61 -1.87 0.43
CA LEU A 373 21.16 -3.22 0.40
C LEU A 373 21.77 -3.52 1.76
N TRP A 374 21.49 -4.72 2.28
CA TRP A 374 21.96 -5.17 3.59
C TRP A 374 23.48 -5.09 3.70
N ASP A 375 24.21 -5.61 2.71
CA ASP A 375 25.67 -5.57 2.70
C ASP A 375 26.23 -4.14 2.73
N SER A 376 25.55 -3.20 2.04
CA SER A 376 25.94 -1.79 2.05
C SER A 376 25.78 -1.16 3.42
N LEU A 377 24.76 -1.54 4.21
CA LEU A 377 24.61 -1.05 5.59
C LEU A 377 25.79 -1.49 6.44
N LEU A 378 26.21 -2.74 6.32
CA LEU A 378 27.30 -3.30 7.11
C LEU A 378 28.68 -2.74 6.70
N ALA A 379 28.86 -2.40 5.42
CA ALA A 379 30.11 -1.86 4.87
C ALA A 379 30.46 -0.43 5.36
N VAL A 380 29.47 0.41 5.70
CA VAL A 380 29.69 1.80 6.19
C VAL A 380 30.55 1.82 7.46
N SER A 381 30.47 0.76 8.26
CA SER A 381 31.29 0.64 9.45
C SER A 381 32.76 0.36 9.11
N GLU A 382 33.05 -0.39 8.04
CA GLU A 382 34.40 -0.84 7.66
C GLU A 382 35.27 0.25 7.04
N THR A 383 34.68 1.17 6.29
CA THR A 383 35.42 2.29 5.67
C THR A 383 35.92 3.31 6.69
N LYS A 384 35.23 3.49 7.83
CA LYS A 384 35.70 4.34 8.95
C LYS A 384 36.89 3.74 9.73
N ARG A 385 37.30 2.50 9.42
CA ARG A 385 38.45 1.80 10.03
C ARG A 385 39.80 2.43 9.64
N HIS A 386 39.87 3.22 8.56
CA HIS A 386 41.10 3.94 8.20
C HIS A 386 41.33 5.23 9.00
N VAL A 387 40.37 5.70 9.81
CA VAL A 387 40.48 7.00 10.52
C VAL A 387 40.51 6.87 12.05
N LEU A 388 40.30 5.69 12.65
CA LEU A 388 40.37 5.55 14.11
C LEU A 388 41.42 4.53 14.58
N ARG A 389 42.38 5.11 15.30
CA ARG A 389 43.59 4.63 15.97
C ARG A 389 43.46 3.27 16.67
N LYS A 390 44.52 2.46 16.53
CA LYS A 390 44.85 1.27 17.34
C LYS A 390 44.56 1.52 18.82
N CYS A 391 43.66 0.73 19.41
CA CYS A 391 43.64 0.49 20.85
C CYS A 391 43.98 -0.97 21.10
N SER A 392 45.21 -1.17 21.56
CA SER A 392 45.74 -2.40 22.14
C SER A 392 45.06 -2.69 23.48
N GLY A 393 44.71 -3.96 23.68
CA GLY A 393 44.59 -4.66 24.97
C GLY A 393 43.79 -3.97 26.09
N SER A 394 42.52 -4.34 26.25
CA SER A 394 41.86 -4.34 27.55
C SER A 394 41.01 -5.60 27.67
N SER A 395 41.25 -6.36 28.72
CA SER A 395 40.51 -7.52 29.22
C SER A 395 39.03 -7.55 28.83
N GLU A 396 38.57 -8.68 28.28
CA GLU A 396 37.16 -9.02 28.10
C GLU A 396 36.46 -9.08 29.47
N SER A 397 36.02 -7.94 29.99
CA SER A 397 34.96 -7.91 30.98
C SER A 397 33.69 -8.38 30.28
N VAL A 398 33.04 -9.42 30.82
CA VAL A 398 31.74 -9.91 30.35
C VAL A 398 30.74 -8.76 30.42
N VAL A 399 30.50 -8.10 29.28
CA VAL A 399 29.48 -7.05 29.18
C VAL A 399 28.14 -7.74 29.39
N GLU A 400 27.43 -7.38 30.45
CA GLU A 400 26.11 -7.95 30.73
C GLU A 400 25.16 -7.72 29.55
N SER A 401 24.37 -8.74 29.23
CA SER A 401 23.35 -8.70 28.18
C SER A 401 22.37 -7.56 28.42
N THR A 402 22.36 -6.57 27.54
CA THR A 402 21.43 -5.43 27.61
C THR A 402 20.16 -5.66 26.79
N GLY A 403 20.24 -6.52 25.76
CA GLY A 403 19.10 -7.01 24.99
C GLY A 403 18.35 -8.16 25.69
N MET A 404 17.10 -8.35 25.29
CA MET A 404 16.22 -9.42 25.76
C MET A 404 16.18 -10.58 24.76
N PHE A 405 16.11 -11.80 25.27
CA PHE A 405 15.92 -13.01 24.47
C PHE A 405 14.47 -13.48 24.55
N TYR A 406 13.79 -13.54 23.42
CA TYR A 406 12.40 -13.97 23.28
C TYR A 406 12.35 -15.32 22.57
N CYS A 407 11.54 -16.24 23.08
CA CYS A 407 11.10 -17.41 22.34
C CYS A 407 9.67 -17.16 21.91
N LYS A 408 9.47 -16.86 20.62
CA LYS A 408 8.16 -16.58 20.01
C LYS A 408 7.35 -17.85 19.78
N MET A 409 7.99 -19.02 19.82
CA MET A 409 7.30 -20.31 19.80
C MET A 409 6.61 -20.63 21.13
N CYS A 410 7.19 -20.20 22.25
CA CYS A 410 6.67 -20.47 23.59
C CYS A 410 6.16 -19.22 24.32
N PHE A 411 6.06 -18.08 23.62
CA PHE A 411 5.66 -16.77 24.17
C PHE A 411 6.34 -16.41 25.51
N SER A 412 7.66 -16.64 25.59
CA SER A 412 8.42 -16.42 26.83
C SER A 412 9.67 -15.58 26.58
N LYS A 413 10.19 -14.95 27.65
CA LYS A 413 11.39 -14.10 27.59
C LYS A 413 12.42 -14.44 28.65
N ARG A 414 13.70 -14.18 28.35
CA ARG A 414 14.87 -14.42 29.19
C ARG A 414 15.81 -13.22 29.11
N LYS A 415 16.44 -12.87 30.23
CA LYS A 415 17.47 -11.81 30.30
C LYS A 415 18.88 -12.31 30.00
N ARG A 416 19.12 -13.61 30.18
CA ARG A 416 20.46 -14.23 30.06
C ARG A 416 20.49 -15.26 28.94
N LEU A 417 21.57 -15.24 28.15
CA LEU A 417 21.79 -16.14 27.02
C LEU A 417 21.81 -17.61 27.46
N ASP A 418 22.51 -17.96 28.55
CA ASP A 418 22.60 -19.34 29.04
C ASP A 418 21.22 -19.94 29.36
N LYS A 419 20.32 -19.13 29.94
CA LYS A 419 18.93 -19.53 30.24
C LYS A 419 18.09 -19.67 28.98
N PHE A 420 18.38 -18.86 27.97
CA PHE A 420 17.71 -18.91 26.67
C PHE A 420 18.11 -20.17 25.89
N VAL A 421 19.42 -20.43 25.74
CA VAL A 421 19.93 -21.64 25.08
C VAL A 421 19.41 -22.89 25.78
N LYS A 422 19.50 -22.95 27.12
CA LYS A 422 18.93 -24.07 27.90
C LYS A 422 17.43 -24.25 27.67
N HIS A 423 16.68 -23.16 27.46
CA HIS A 423 15.26 -23.25 27.13
C HIS A 423 15.04 -23.84 25.73
N LEU A 424 15.79 -23.41 24.71
CA LEU A 424 15.66 -23.92 23.35
C LEU A 424 16.01 -25.42 23.25
N SER A 425 16.88 -25.93 24.11
CA SER A 425 17.19 -27.37 24.21
C SER A 425 16.22 -28.16 25.09
N SER A 426 15.22 -27.52 25.72
CA SER A 426 14.33 -28.19 26.66
C SER A 426 13.28 -29.04 25.96
N LYS A 427 12.91 -30.19 26.56
CA LYS A 427 11.81 -31.05 26.08
C LYS A 427 10.49 -30.28 25.91
N LYS A 428 10.22 -29.32 26.81
CA LYS A 428 9.04 -28.46 26.74
C LYS A 428 9.01 -27.64 25.45
N HIS A 429 10.13 -26.99 25.12
CA HIS A 429 10.22 -26.21 23.88
C HIS A 429 10.09 -27.10 22.64
N ILE A 430 10.74 -28.27 22.63
CA ILE A 430 10.63 -29.22 21.52
C ILE A 430 9.17 -29.66 21.32
N SER A 431 8.47 -30.01 22.40
CA SER A 431 7.05 -30.38 22.34
C SER A 431 6.18 -29.24 21.79
N GLU A 432 6.39 -28.00 22.24
CA GLU A 432 5.61 -26.85 21.79
C GLU A 432 5.80 -26.61 20.28
N VAL A 433 7.05 -26.67 19.82
CA VAL A 433 7.38 -26.58 18.40
C VAL A 433 6.68 -27.67 17.61
N SER A 434 6.73 -28.93 18.05
CA SER A 434 6.08 -30.05 17.36
C SER A 434 4.56 -29.86 17.25
N ILE A 435 3.90 -29.35 18.30
CA ILE A 435 2.45 -29.06 18.27
C ILE A 435 2.13 -28.01 17.20
N LEU A 436 2.90 -26.92 17.16
CA LEU A 436 2.69 -25.85 16.20
C LEU A 436 2.95 -26.31 14.76
N SER A 437 4.00 -27.08 14.52
CA SER A 437 4.29 -27.64 13.19
C SER A 437 3.24 -28.67 12.73
N LEU A 438 2.70 -29.48 13.65
CA LEU A 438 1.60 -30.40 13.34
C LEU A 438 0.32 -29.64 12.97
N SER A 439 0.01 -28.55 13.68
CA SER A 439 -1.16 -27.72 13.38
C SER A 439 -1.11 -27.08 12.00
N LEU A 440 0.08 -26.65 11.54
CA LEU A 440 0.31 -26.20 10.17
C LEU A 440 0.05 -27.32 9.16
N SER A 441 0.65 -28.49 9.37
CA SER A 441 0.51 -29.64 8.46
C SER A 441 -0.94 -30.12 8.28
N LEU A 442 -1.74 -30.03 9.34
CA LEU A 442 -3.17 -30.34 9.30
C LEU A 442 -3.95 -29.25 8.56
N CYS A 443 -3.61 -27.97 8.72
CA CYS A 443 -4.23 -26.88 7.95
C CYS A 443 -3.97 -27.01 6.45
N ASP A 444 -2.76 -27.41 6.04
CA ASP A 444 -2.41 -27.61 4.63
C ASP A 444 -3.15 -28.81 4.00
N GLN A 445 -3.54 -29.82 4.80
CA GLN A 445 -4.35 -30.96 4.33
C GLN A 445 -5.82 -30.60 4.06
N TYR A 446 -6.35 -29.52 4.63
CA TYR A 446 -7.71 -29.04 4.37
C TYR A 446 -7.81 -27.99 3.26
N ILE A 447 -6.71 -27.66 2.58
CA ILE A 447 -6.70 -26.75 1.40
C ILE A 447 -6.83 -27.54 0.08
N PHE A 448 -6.80 -28.87 0.12
CA PHE A 448 -7.07 -29.75 -1.03
C PHE A 448 -8.29 -30.68 -0.79
N VAL A 449 -9.48 -30.10 -0.56
CA VAL A 449 -10.78 -30.77 -0.78
C VAL A 449 -11.77 -29.78 -1.37
#